data_AF-A0A1M5N7L4-F1
#
_entry.id   AF-A0A1M5N7L4-F1
#
_cell.length_a   1.000
_cell.length_b   1.000
_cell.length_c   1.000
_cell.angle_alpha   90.00
_cell.angle_beta   90.00
_cell.angle_gamma   90.00
#
_symmetry.space_group_name_H-M   'P 1'
#
loop_
_entity.id
_entity.type
_entity.pdbx_description
1 polymer ?
#
loop_
_entity_poly.entity_id
_entity_poly.type
_entity_poly.pdbx_seq_one_letter_code
_entity_poly.pdbx_strand_id
1 'polypeptide(L)'
;MKLRLIYREKVDRRSKTSSHYQLIDGNSLGLLSTYIRISANRGFAKNSQPDFWLHEHNGKRFNKMATTGLFKTPLKDEVYSGDLNYKTHQILVQRKQECVIITIMVNNYPYSKSLHPRNVAKLVRIE
;
A
#
# COMPACT_ATOMS: atom_id res chain seq x y z
N MET A 1 5.62 8.48 14.13
CA MET A 1 5.45 7.06 14.52
C MET A 1 5.49 6.19 13.28
N LYS A 2 6.12 5.01 13.35
CA LYS A 2 6.19 4.03 12.24
C LYS A 2 5.41 2.79 12.64
N LEU A 3 4.47 2.36 11.81
CA LEU A 3 3.76 1.09 11.96
C LEU A 3 4.22 0.13 10.87
N ARG A 4 4.35 -1.14 11.20
CA ARG A 4 4.68 -2.22 10.26
C ARG A 4 3.59 -3.26 10.33
N LEU A 5 3.02 -3.58 9.18
CA LEU A 5 1.90 -4.51 9.02
C LEU A 5 2.29 -5.58 8.01
N ILE A 6 2.04 -6.85 8.34
CA ILE A 6 2.24 -7.96 7.42
C ILE A 6 0.87 -8.50 7.02
N TYR A 7 0.61 -8.52 5.72
CA TYR A 7 -0.58 -9.11 5.15
C TYR A 7 -0.23 -10.33 4.32
N ARG A 8 -0.91 -11.46 4.52
CA ARG A 8 -0.74 -12.67 3.73
C ARG A 8 -1.80 -12.76 2.63
N GLU A 9 -1.41 -13.19 1.44
CA GLU A 9 -2.35 -13.39 0.33
C GLU A 9 -3.33 -14.51 0.69
N LYS A 10 -4.63 -14.27 0.46
CA LYS A 10 -5.65 -15.32 0.55
C LYS A 10 -5.66 -16.07 -0.77
N VAL A 11 -5.48 -17.40 -0.70
CA VAL A 11 -5.62 -18.30 -1.84
C VAL A 11 -7.10 -18.50 -2.13
N ASP A 12 -7.75 -17.49 -2.68
CA ASP A 12 -9.13 -17.62 -3.14
C ASP A 12 -9.22 -17.08 -4.57
N ARG A 13 -9.48 -17.99 -5.50
CA ARG A 13 -9.62 -17.80 -6.96
C ARG A 13 -8.75 -16.67 -7.53
N ARG A 14 -7.51 -17.01 -7.92
CA ARG A 14 -6.54 -16.09 -8.56
C ARG A 14 -7.16 -15.32 -9.73
N SER A 15 -7.52 -14.07 -9.48
CA SER A 15 -7.66 -13.08 -10.55
C SER A 15 -6.24 -12.64 -10.94
N LYS A 16 -5.89 -12.74 -12.23
CA LYS A 16 -4.60 -12.26 -12.76
C LYS A 16 -4.34 -10.78 -12.47
N THR A 17 -5.36 -10.02 -12.07
CA THR A 17 -5.31 -8.56 -11.97
C THR A 17 -5.54 -8.02 -10.56
N SER A 18 -5.86 -8.88 -9.59
CA SER A 18 -6.12 -8.47 -8.21
C SER A 18 -5.86 -9.59 -7.22
N SER A 19 -5.16 -9.28 -6.13
CA SER A 19 -4.88 -10.18 -5.03
C SER A 19 -5.54 -9.66 -3.75
N HIS A 20 -6.13 -10.57 -2.97
CA HIS A 20 -6.74 -10.27 -1.68
C HIS A 20 -5.77 -10.67 -0.58
N TYR A 21 -5.65 -9.86 0.46
CA TYR A 21 -4.76 -10.12 1.58
C TYR A 21 -5.45 -9.91 2.92
N GLN A 22 -4.98 -10.63 3.93
CA GLN A 22 -5.42 -10.53 5.32
C GLN A 22 -4.24 -10.16 6.22
N LEU A 23 -4.47 -9.22 7.13
CA LEU A 23 -3.52 -8.83 8.16
C LEU A 23 -3.25 -10.04 9.06
N ILE A 24 -1.99 -10.42 9.17
CA ILE A 24 -1.53 -11.53 10.02
C ILE A 24 -0.63 -11.06 11.17
N ASP A 25 -0.01 -9.89 11.03
CA ASP A 25 0.87 -9.33 12.06
C ASP A 25 0.89 -7.79 12.00
N GLY A 26 1.04 -7.18 13.17
CA GLY A 26 0.99 -5.74 13.39
C GLY A 26 -0.41 -5.18 13.71
N ASN A 27 -0.44 -3.91 14.12
CA ASN A 27 -1.68 -3.18 14.44
C ASN A 27 -1.73 -1.88 13.62
N SER A 28 -2.79 -1.70 12.84
CA SER A 28 -2.95 -0.53 11.97
C SER A 28 -3.42 0.72 12.71
N LEU A 29 -3.83 0.59 13.98
CA LEU A 29 -4.50 1.65 14.76
C LEU A 29 -5.72 2.24 14.04
N GLY A 30 -6.42 1.39 13.27
CA GLY A 30 -7.58 1.81 12.48
C GLY A 30 -7.25 2.55 11.18
N LEU A 31 -5.97 2.74 10.83
CA LEU A 31 -5.55 3.41 9.59
C LEU A 31 -5.72 2.52 8.34
N LEU A 32 -5.74 1.20 8.52
CA LEU A 32 -6.03 0.25 7.47
C LEU A 32 -6.89 -0.90 8.01
N SER A 33 -7.86 -1.34 7.21
CA SER A 33 -8.67 -2.52 7.52
C SER A 33 -7.85 -3.83 7.59
N THR A 34 -8.41 -4.84 8.28
CA THR A 34 -7.85 -6.20 8.40
C THR A 34 -7.73 -6.91 7.04
N TYR A 35 -8.55 -6.54 6.06
CA TYR A 35 -8.53 -7.12 4.72
C TYR A 35 -8.30 -6.05 3.68
N ILE A 36 -7.28 -6.25 2.85
CA ILE A 36 -6.95 -5.34 1.76
C ILE A 36 -6.97 -6.08 0.43
N ARG A 37 -7.18 -5.33 -0.64
CA ARG A 37 -6.99 -5.81 -2.01
C ARG A 37 -6.03 -4.89 -2.73
N ILE A 38 -5.09 -5.49 -3.45
CA ILE A 38 -4.21 -4.77 -4.37
C ILE A 38 -4.56 -5.22 -5.78
N SER A 39 -4.88 -4.27 -6.66
CA SER A 39 -5.20 -4.54 -8.07
C SER A 39 -4.32 -3.74 -9.01
N ALA A 40 -3.93 -4.33 -10.13
CA ALA A 40 -3.19 -3.64 -11.17
C ALA A 40 -4.01 -2.49 -11.74
N ASN A 41 -3.34 -1.38 -12.05
CA ASN A 41 -3.98 -0.27 -12.75
C ASN A 41 -4.38 -0.68 -14.18
N ARG A 42 -5.55 -0.24 -14.61
CA ARG A 42 -6.12 -0.50 -15.94
C ARG A 42 -6.26 0.77 -16.79
N GLY A 43 -5.66 1.88 -16.36
CA GLY A 43 -5.62 3.13 -17.13
C GLY A 43 -6.91 3.95 -17.09
N PHE A 44 -7.78 3.75 -16.10
CA PHE A 44 -9.05 4.47 -16.01
C PHE A 44 -8.92 5.93 -15.56
N ALA A 45 -7.88 6.27 -14.79
CA ALA A 45 -7.60 7.63 -14.39
C ALA A 45 -6.79 8.33 -15.49
N LYS A 46 -7.22 9.51 -15.94
CA LYS A 46 -6.54 10.24 -17.03
C LYS A 46 -5.18 10.83 -16.59
N ASN A 47 -5.12 11.36 -15.36
CA ASN A 47 -4.00 12.21 -14.92
C ASN A 47 -3.10 11.57 -13.84
N SER A 48 -3.50 10.43 -13.27
CA SER A 48 -2.69 9.68 -12.32
C SER A 48 -2.61 8.23 -12.77
N GLN A 49 -1.39 7.75 -13.03
CA GLN A 49 -1.13 6.38 -13.48
C GLN A 49 -0.33 5.64 -12.41
N PRO A 50 -0.95 5.22 -11.29
CA PRO A 50 -0.27 4.33 -10.37
C PRO A 50 -0.06 2.95 -11.03
N ASP A 51 0.87 2.17 -10.51
CA ASP A 51 1.06 0.78 -10.95
C ASP A 51 -0.05 -0.12 -10.39
N PHE A 52 -0.45 0.15 -9.14
CA PHE A 52 -1.47 -0.60 -8.43
C PHE A 52 -2.44 0.32 -7.68
N TRP A 53 -3.59 -0.24 -7.31
CA TRP A 53 -4.59 0.40 -6.46
C TRP A 53 -4.75 -0.42 -5.19
N LEU A 54 -4.70 0.24 -4.03
CA LEU A 54 -5.01 -0.35 -2.73
C LEU A 54 -6.48 -0.09 -2.42
N HIS A 55 -7.21 -1.14 -2.03
CA HIS A 55 -8.60 -1.07 -1.59
C HIS A 55 -8.74 -1.68 -0.20
N GLU A 56 -9.51 -1.02 0.65
CA GLU A 56 -9.88 -1.53 1.97
C GLU A 56 -11.23 -2.27 1.96
N HIS A 57 -11.41 -3.12 2.96
CA HIS A 57 -12.64 -3.85 3.20
C HIS A 57 -13.44 -3.19 4.33
N ASN A 58 -14.71 -2.89 4.09
CA ASN A 58 -15.58 -2.23 5.08
C ASN A 58 -16.34 -3.20 6.01
N GLY A 59 -15.90 -4.45 6.07
CA GLY A 59 -16.55 -5.53 6.81
C GLY A 59 -17.57 -6.33 6.00
N LYS A 60 -18.15 -5.77 4.93
CA LYS A 60 -19.09 -6.48 4.03
C LYS A 60 -18.50 -6.77 2.65
N ARG A 61 -17.77 -5.81 2.08
CA ARG A 61 -17.15 -5.91 0.76
C ARG A 61 -15.94 -4.99 0.64
N PHE A 62 -15.11 -5.21 -0.37
CA PHE A 62 -14.07 -4.25 -0.76
C PHE A 62 -14.71 -2.96 -1.30
N ASN A 63 -14.16 -1.83 -0.90
CA ASN A 63 -14.59 -0.52 -1.37
C ASN A 63 -14.39 -0.41 -2.89
N LYS A 64 -15.41 0.13 -3.59
CA LYS A 64 -15.36 0.35 -5.04
C LYS A 64 -14.29 1.36 -5.40
N MET A 65 -14.21 2.44 -4.63
CA MET A 65 -13.13 3.42 -4.73
C MET A 65 -11.86 2.85 -4.09
N ALA A 66 -10.72 3.13 -4.70
CA ALA A 66 -9.43 2.82 -4.10
C ALA A 66 -9.19 3.73 -2.90
N THR A 67 -8.58 3.18 -1.85
CA THR A 67 -8.07 3.95 -0.72
C THR A 67 -6.92 4.84 -1.20
N THR A 68 -6.01 4.29 -2.01
CA THR A 68 -4.91 5.07 -2.61
C THR A 68 -4.32 4.39 -3.84
N GLY A 69 -3.64 5.18 -4.67
CA GLY A 69 -2.79 4.70 -5.75
C GLY A 69 -1.39 4.39 -5.25
N LEU A 70 -0.83 3.27 -5.71
CA LEU A 70 0.51 2.80 -5.37
C LEU A 70 1.45 3.04 -6.55
N PHE A 71 2.42 3.92 -6.35
CA PHE A 71 3.40 4.31 -7.36
C PHE A 71 4.73 3.63 -7.12
N LYS A 72 5.30 3.02 -8.15
CA LYS A 72 6.60 2.34 -8.05
C LYS A 72 7.67 3.30 -7.57
N THR A 73 8.40 2.87 -6.56
CA THR A 73 9.60 3.58 -6.10
C THR A 73 10.83 3.08 -6.88
N PRO A 74 11.95 3.82 -6.92
CA PRO A 74 13.20 3.33 -7.51
C PRO A 74 13.90 2.21 -6.73
N LEU A 75 13.32 1.74 -5.62
CA LEU A 75 13.85 0.60 -4.88
C LEU A 75 13.73 -0.68 -5.71
N LYS A 76 14.73 -1.55 -5.60
CA LYS A 76 14.80 -2.81 -6.36
C LYS A 76 13.76 -3.86 -5.92
N ASP A 77 13.22 -3.75 -4.70
CA ASP A 77 12.45 -4.81 -4.04
C ASP A 77 10.92 -4.69 -4.19
N GLU A 78 10.43 -4.29 -5.37
CA GLU A 78 9.00 -4.11 -5.63
C GLU A 78 8.29 -3.28 -4.55
N VAL A 79 8.88 -2.14 -4.21
CA VAL A 79 8.33 -1.21 -3.22
C VAL A 79 7.55 -0.12 -3.93
N TYR A 80 6.34 0.10 -3.45
CA TYR A 80 5.42 1.11 -3.95
C TYR A 80 5.08 2.11 -2.85
N SER A 81 4.91 3.38 -3.20
CA SER A 81 4.51 4.43 -2.27
C SER A 81 3.09 4.87 -2.56
N GLY A 82 2.33 5.12 -1.50
CA GLY A 82 1.02 5.75 -1.55
C GLY A 82 0.82 6.68 -0.35
N ASP A 83 -0.41 7.13 -0.18
CA ASP A 83 -0.81 7.99 0.92
C ASP A 83 -2.12 7.54 1.56
N LEU A 84 -2.31 7.88 2.83
CA LEU A 84 -3.59 7.71 3.53
C LEU A 84 -4.04 9.05 4.11
N ASN A 85 -5.36 9.18 4.22
CA ASN A 85 -6.03 10.31 4.84
C ASN A 85 -5.56 11.65 4.25
N TYR A 86 -5.78 11.84 2.94
CA TYR A 86 -5.46 13.09 2.22
C TYR A 86 -4.01 13.54 2.40
N LYS A 87 -3.05 12.66 2.10
CA LYS A 87 -1.61 12.96 2.27
C LYS A 87 -1.24 13.33 3.70
N THR A 88 -1.90 12.75 4.71
CA THR A 88 -1.48 12.91 6.11
C THR A 88 -0.49 11.83 6.52
N HIS A 89 -0.64 10.61 5.98
CA HIS A 89 0.27 9.49 6.27
C HIS A 89 0.88 8.97 4.98
N GLN A 90 2.17 8.67 4.98
CA GLN A 90 2.80 7.96 3.88
C GLN A 90 2.70 6.46 4.12
N ILE A 91 2.43 5.70 3.06
CA ILE A 91 2.53 4.25 3.11
C ILE A 91 3.54 3.73 2.10
N LEU A 92 4.27 2.68 2.50
CA LEU A 92 5.18 1.93 1.67
C LEU A 92 4.72 0.49 1.65
N VAL A 93 4.42 -0.01 0.46
CA VAL A 93 3.96 -1.37 0.23
C VAL A 93 5.08 -2.13 -0.45
N GLN A 94 5.69 -3.07 0.27
CA GLN A 94 6.67 -4.00 -0.29
C GLN A 94 5.96 -5.30 -0.63
N ARG A 95 6.04 -5.72 -1.90
CA ARG A 95 5.50 -7.01 -2.33
C ARG A 95 6.55 -8.11 -2.16
N LYS A 96 6.10 -9.27 -1.68
CA LYS A 96 6.83 -10.53 -1.59
C LYS A 96 5.97 -11.63 -2.21
N GLN A 97 6.51 -12.84 -2.36
CA GLN A 97 5.83 -13.94 -3.07
C GLN A 97 4.43 -14.26 -2.52
N GLU A 98 4.25 -14.33 -1.20
CA GLU A 98 2.96 -14.69 -0.57
C GLU A 98 2.42 -13.64 0.40
N CYS A 99 3.12 -12.51 0.53
CA CYS A 99 2.74 -11.47 1.48
C CYS A 99 3.07 -10.08 0.96
N VAL A 100 2.45 -9.09 1.58
CA VAL A 100 2.83 -7.69 1.44
C VAL A 100 3.13 -7.13 2.81
N ILE A 101 4.21 -6.38 2.89
CA ILE A 101 4.61 -5.65 4.09
C ILE A 101 4.25 -4.20 3.85
N ILE A 102 3.38 -3.65 4.71
CA ILE A 102 2.98 -2.25 4.66
C ILE A 102 3.62 -1.52 5.82
N THR A 103 4.44 -0.53 5.50
CA THR A 103 4.96 0.42 6.48
C THR A 103 4.14 1.70 6.40
N ILE A 104 3.58 2.15 7.53
CA ILE A 104 2.85 3.42 7.63
C ILE A 104 3.68 4.41 8.43
N MET A 105 4.01 5.55 7.82
CA MET A 105 4.64 6.69 8.46
C MET A 105 3.55 7.68 8.88
N VAL A 106 3.13 7.61 10.14
CA VAL A 106 2.00 8.38 10.67
C VAL A 106 2.39 9.86 10.85
N ASN A 107 1.49 10.75 10.40
CA ASN A 107 1.65 12.21 10.35
C ASN A 107 2.96 12.67 9.70
N ASN A 108 3.47 11.89 8.76
CA ASN A 108 4.77 12.12 8.14
C ASN A 108 4.67 11.91 6.63
N TYR A 109 3.65 12.52 6.01
CA TYR A 109 3.60 12.55 4.57
C TYR A 109 4.61 13.57 4.02
N PRO A 110 5.40 13.18 3.02
CA PRO A 110 6.34 14.08 2.41
C PRO A 110 5.69 15.09 1.46
N TYR A 111 5.42 16.29 1.97
CA TYR A 111 5.01 17.41 1.11
C TYR A 111 6.17 17.98 0.26
N SER A 112 7.43 17.70 0.64
CA SER A 112 8.63 18.22 -0.04
C SER A 112 9.21 17.23 -1.05
N LYS A 113 9.72 17.77 -2.18
CA LYS A 113 10.39 17.02 -3.27
C LYS A 113 11.56 16.14 -2.80
N SER A 114 12.13 16.39 -1.62
CA SER A 114 13.23 15.62 -1.03
C SER A 114 12.81 14.25 -0.49
N LEU A 115 11.51 13.95 -0.44
CA LEU A 115 10.96 12.64 -0.09
C LEU A 115 10.09 12.08 -1.24
N HIS A 116 10.46 12.46 -2.48
CA HIS A 116 10.08 11.74 -3.69
C HIS A 116 10.29 10.23 -3.46
N PRO A 117 9.47 9.33 -4.04
CA PRO A 117 9.67 7.88 -4.01
C PRO A 117 11.14 7.39 -4.11
N ARG A 118 12.01 8.16 -4.79
CA ARG A 118 13.47 7.94 -4.93
C ARG A 118 14.27 8.01 -3.63
N ASN A 119 13.85 8.83 -2.67
CA ASN A 119 14.58 9.10 -1.43
C ASN A 119 14.03 8.32 -0.22
N VAL A 120 12.93 7.59 -0.43
CA VAL A 120 12.20 6.78 0.56
C VAL A 120 12.95 5.51 0.97
N ALA A 121 13.99 5.14 0.23
CA ALA A 121 14.87 3.99 0.49
C ALA A 121 15.43 3.92 1.92
N LYS A 122 15.67 5.08 2.54
CA LYS A 122 16.21 5.18 3.91
C LYS A 122 15.20 4.79 5.00
N LEU A 123 13.89 4.81 4.71
CA LEU A 123 12.84 4.53 5.71
C LEU A 123 12.50 3.03 5.82
N VAL A 124 12.73 2.27 4.75
CA VAL A 124 12.48 0.82 4.69
C VAL A 124 13.63 0.02 5.30
N ARG A 125 14.87 0.54 5.23
CA ARG A 125 16.10 -0.14 5.68
C ARG A 125 16.49 0.07 7.15
N ILE A 126 15.61 0.59 8.00
CA ILE A 126 15.89 0.61 9.44
C ILE A 126 15.44 -0.73 10.02
N GLU A 127 16.34 -1.71 9.90
CA GLU A 127 16.64 -2.78 10.87
C GLU A 127 18.17 -2.81 11.03
#